data_AF-D6XCQ1-F1
#
_entry.id   AF-D6XCQ1-F1
#
_cell.length_a   1.000
_cell.length_b   1.000
_cell.length_c   1.000
_cell.angle_alpha   90.00
_cell.angle_beta   90.00
_cell.angle_gamma   90.00
#
_symmetry.space_group_name_H-M   'P 1'
#
loop_
_entity.id
_entity.type
_entity.pdbx_description
1 polymer ?
#
loop_
_entity_poly.entity_id
_entity_poly.type
_entity_poly.pdbx_seq_one_letter_code
_entity_poly.pdbx_strand_id
1 'polypeptide(L)' 'MLTGVLGRPVHIEDRETGEGALPLRHVRVELAAGADRRALDVAREVRAAVGEVLADRPTVAVLVTAVTV' A
#
# COMPACT_ATOMS: atom_id res chain seq x y z
N MET A 1 9.67 -2.66 -6.97
CA MET A 1 10.48 -1.62 -6.29
C MET A 1 9.55 -0.67 -5.57
N LEU A 2 9.88 -0.22 -4.36
CA LEU A 2 9.09 0.79 -3.63
C LEU A 2 9.42 2.19 -4.17
N THR A 3 8.41 3.00 -4.51
CA THR A 3 8.61 4.20 -5.33
C THR A 3 8.42 5.53 -4.62
N GLY A 4 7.70 5.56 -3.50
CA GLY A 4 7.60 6.73 -2.60
C GLY A 4 7.24 8.04 -3.31
N VAL A 5 6.38 7.98 -4.33
CA VAL A 5 6.03 9.12 -5.20
C VAL A 5 5.37 10.25 -4.41
N LEU A 6 4.74 9.92 -3.26
CA LEU A 6 4.20 10.89 -2.31
C LEU A 6 5.09 11.18 -1.08
N GLY A 7 6.37 10.84 -1.12
CA GLY A 7 7.37 11.22 -0.13
C GLY A 7 7.83 10.09 0.80
N ARG A 8 7.02 9.04 1.02
CA ARG A 8 7.47 7.76 1.59
C ARG A 8 6.78 6.59 0.89
N PRO A 9 7.45 5.45 0.66
CA PRO A 9 6.82 4.34 -0.04
C PRO A 9 5.75 3.60 0.77
N VAL A 10 5.75 3.78 2.09
CA VAL A 10 4.73 3.24 2.99
C VAL A 10 4.22 4.38 3.85
N HIS A 11 2.92 4.64 3.74
CA HIS A 11 2.20 5.58 4.57
C HIS A 11 1.31 4.79 5.54
N ILE A 12 1.53 5.00 6.83
CA ILE A 12 0.69 4.47 7.90
C ILE A 12 0.04 5.68 8.55
N GLU A 13 -1.25 5.89 8.27
CA GLU A 13 -2.01 6.96 8.88
C GLU A 13 -2.77 6.39 10.08
N ASP A 14 -2.36 6.83 11.26
CA ASP A 14 -3.16 6.70 12.48
C ASP A 14 -4.26 7.77 12.44
N ARG A 15 -5.30 7.61 13.27
CA ARG A 15 -6.35 8.61 13.45
C ARG A 15 -5.74 9.93 13.96
N GLU A 16 -5.23 10.79 13.07
CA GLU A 16 -5.12 12.20 13.34
C GLU A 16 -6.51 12.83 13.18
N THR A 17 -6.84 13.74 14.08
CA THR A 17 -8.13 14.42 14.27
C THR A 17 -8.50 15.35 13.10
N GLY A 18 -8.44 14.89 11.85
CA GLY A 18 -8.69 15.71 10.67
C GLY A 18 -9.09 14.90 9.43
N GLU A 19 -10.33 15.14 8.97
CA GLU A 19 -10.81 15.04 7.58
C GLU A 19 -10.56 13.77 6.73
N GLY A 20 -10.22 12.63 7.33
CA GLY A 20 -10.16 11.34 6.62
C GLY A 20 -11.49 10.59 6.62
N ALA A 21 -12.04 10.28 5.43
CA ALA A 21 -13.30 9.54 5.25
C ALA A 21 -13.25 8.05 5.66
N LEU A 22 -12.12 7.56 6.19
CA LEU A 22 -11.90 6.13 6.45
C LEU A 22 -11.93 5.84 7.96
N PRO A 23 -12.80 4.91 8.42
CA PRO A 23 -13.07 4.70 9.85
C PRO A 23 -12.01 3.88 10.62
N LEU A 24 -10.96 3.34 9.98
CA LEU A 24 -9.91 2.52 10.62
C LEU A 24 -8.50 2.93 10.17
N ARG A 25 -7.47 2.58 10.96
CA ARG A 25 -6.04 2.72 10.59
C ARG A 25 -5.84 2.25 9.15
N HIS A 26 -5.24 3.11 8.33
CA HIS A 26 -5.09 2.88 6.90
C HIS A 26 -3.61 2.80 6.55
N VAL A 27 -3.25 1.75 5.80
CA VAL A 27 -1.91 1.59 5.24
C VAL A 27 -1.98 1.73 3.74
N ARG A 28 -1.18 2.64 3.20
CA ARG A 28 -1.00 2.83 1.76
C ARG A 28 0.43 2.47 1.37
N VAL A 29 0.56 1.55 0.42
CA VAL A 29 1.85 1.09 -0.10
C VAL A 29 2.01 1.50 -1.55
N GLU A 30 3.12 2.17 -1.86
CA GLU A 30 3.45 2.63 -3.22
C GLU A 30 4.60 1.84 -3.82
N LEU A 31 4.35 1.22 -4.97
CA LEU A 31 5.33 0.36 -5.64
C LEU A 31 5.29 0.46 -7.17
N ALA A 32 6.44 0.24 -7.78
CA ALA A 32 6.59 -0.16 -9.18
C ALA A 32 6.66 -1.69 -9.27
N ALA A 33 5.92 -2.25 -10.21
CA ALA A 33 5.94 -3.68 -10.53
C ALA A 33 6.80 -3.93 -11.78
N GLY A 34 7.50 -5.07 -11.83
CA GLY A 34 8.15 -5.54 -13.06
C GLY A 34 7.10 -6.08 -14.04
N ALA A 35 7.37 -5.96 -15.35
CA ALA A 35 6.48 -6.44 -16.40
C ALA A 35 6.45 -7.98 -16.53
N ASP A 36 7.38 -8.67 -15.87
CA ASP A 36 7.47 -10.12 -15.77
C ASP A 36 6.32 -10.74 -14.95
N ARG A 37 5.66 -9.94 -14.10
CA ARG A 37 4.47 -10.35 -13.33
C ARG A 37 3.32 -9.38 -13.55
N ARG A 38 2.09 -9.87 -13.49
CA ARG A 38 0.90 -9.00 -13.52
C ARG A 38 0.93 -8.11 -12.28
N ALA A 39 0.90 -6.80 -12.50
CA ALA A 39 0.86 -5.81 -11.42
C ALA A 39 -0.27 -6.05 -10.40
N LEU A 40 -1.41 -6.58 -10.85
CA LEU A 40 -2.53 -6.95 -9.97
C LEU A 40 -2.17 -8.07 -8.99
N ASP A 41 -1.43 -9.08 -9.44
CA ASP A 41 -1.07 -10.22 -8.61
C ASP A 41 -0.04 -9.78 -7.56
N VAL A 42 0.94 -8.97 -7.97
CA VAL A 42 1.88 -8.31 -7.06
C VAL A 42 1.14 -7.46 -6.02
N ALA A 43 0.15 -6.67 -6.43
CA ALA A 43 -0.62 -5.84 -5.51
C ALA A 43 -1.44 -6.67 -4.51
N ARG A 44 -2.00 -7.81 -4.94
CA ARG A 44 -2.74 -8.73 -4.05
C ARG A 44 -1.83 -9.41 -3.04
N GLU A 45 -0.66 -9.90 -3.49
CA GLU A 45 0.34 -10.51 -2.62
C GLU A 45 0.81 -9.52 -1.55
N VAL A 46 1.13 -8.29 -1.95
CA VAL A 46 1.55 -7.23 -1.01
C VAL A 46 0.42 -6.88 -0.04
N ARG A 47 -0.82 -6.73 -0.51
CA ARG A 47 -1.98 -6.45 0.35
C ARG A 47 -2.17 -7.54 1.42
N ALA A 48 -2.06 -8.81 1.03
CA ALA A 48 -2.18 -9.93 1.95
C ALA A 48 -1.02 -9.93 2.96
N ALA A 49 0.23 -9.84 2.49
CA ALA A 49 1.41 -9.87 3.34
C ALA A 49 1.41 -8.75 4.39
N VAL A 50 1.05 -7.52 4.00
CA VAL A 50 0.98 -6.38 4.91
C VAL A 50 -0.17 -6.54 5.92
N GLY A 51 -1.32 -7.07 5.48
CA GLY A 51 -2.46 -7.33 6.35
C GLY A 51 -2.18 -8.41 7.42
N GLU A 52 -1.36 -9.42 7.10
CA GLU A 52 -1.00 -10.48 8.05
C GLU A 52 0.06 -10.04 9.09
N VAL A 53 0.96 -9.12 8.71
CA VAL A 53 2.02 -8.64 9.62
C VAL A 53 1.48 -7.66 10.68
N LEU A 54 0.41 -6.94 10.37
CA LEU A 54 -0.16 -5.90 11.23
C LEU A 54 -1.26 -6.47 12.13
N ALA A 55 -0.96 -6.58 13.42
CA ALA A 55 -1.82 -7.20 14.43
C ALA A 55 -3.22 -6.57 14.55
N ASP A 56 -3.36 -5.31 14.18
CA ASP A 56 -4.59 -4.52 14.22
C ASP A 56 -5.46 -4.69 12.96
N ARG A 57 -5.02 -5.47 11.97
CA ARG A 57 -5.69 -5.72 10.69
C ARG A 57 -6.23 -4.43 10.03
N PRO A 58 -5.35 -3.47 9.72
CA PRO A 58 -5.76 -2.22 9.11
C PRO A 58 -6.27 -2.44 7.67
N THR A 59 -6.97 -1.44 7.15
CA THR A 59 -7.31 -1.44 5.72
C THR A 59 -6.06 -1.11 4.91
N VAL A 60 -5.63 -2.01 4.03
CA VAL A 60 -4.45 -1.82 3.18
C VAL A 60 -4.85 -1.47 1.75
N ALA A 61 -4.36 -0.33 1.26
CA ALA A 61 -4.38 0.04 -0.16
C ALA A 61 -2.99 -0.11 -0.77
N VAL A 62 -2.93 -0.61 -2.00
CA VAL A 62 -1.69 -0.72 -2.77
C VAL A 62 -1.84 0.08 -4.05
N LEU A 63 -0.96 1.05 -4.24
CA LEU A 63 -0.87 1.88 -5.43
C LEU A 63 0.33 1.44 -6.27
N VAL A 64 0.05 0.95 -7.48
CA VAL A 64 1.09 0.70 -8.48
C VAL A 64 1.34 1.99 -9.24
N THR A 65 2.53 2.57 -9.09
CA THR A 65 2.87 3.86 -9.70
C THR A 65 3.56 3.71 -11.05
N ALA A 66 4.11 2.54 -11.34
CA ALA A 66 4.74 2.23 -12.61
C ALA A 66 4.78 0.72 -12.87
N VAL A 67 4.83 0.36 -14.15
CA VAL A 67 5.19 -0.98 -14.60
C VAL A 67 6.48 -0.85 -15.41
N THR A 68 7.55 -1.46 -14.94
CA THR A 68 8.88 -1.35 -15.54
C THR A 68 9.21 -2.63 -16.30
N VAL A 69 9.66 -2.46 -17.54
CA VAL A 69 10.22 -3.53 -18.39
C VAL A 69 11.69 -3.77 -18.10
#